data_AF-A0A0B1TK46-F1
#
_entry.id   AF-A0A0B1TK46-F1
#
_cell.length_a   1.000
_cell.length_b   1.000
_cell.length_c   1.000
_cell.angle_alpha   90.00
_cell.angle_beta   90.00
_cell.angle_gamma   90.00
#
_symmetry.space_group_name_H-M   'P 1'
#
loop_
_entity.id
_entity.type
_entity.pdbx_description
1 polymer ?
#
loop_
_entity_poly.entity_id
_entity_poly.type
_entity_poly.pdbx_seq_one_letter_code
_entity_poly.pdbx_strand_id
1 'polypeptide(L)'
;MCRFATIEVSSSCLPIPVPKDDPYFDPYVDGEQRCIAFVRSANGQHQLGHRSQFNQLTAYIDGSVLYGSTACEADAIRLGYGGRLRTLSSSISGLLPQATDQRACQSAPEFPCFLSGEERVSQHPAITVLHTCK
;
A
#
# COMPACT_ATOMS: atom_id res chain seq x y z
N MET A 1 18.13 1.06 -0.15
CA MET A 1 18.32 1.46 1.26
C MET A 1 18.40 2.98 1.31
N CYS A 2 17.69 3.65 2.23
CA CYS A 2 17.83 5.09 2.41
C CYS A 2 19.25 5.39 2.96
N ARG A 3 20.07 6.10 2.20
CA ARG A 3 21.43 6.52 2.57
C ARG A 3 21.58 8.01 2.27
N PHE A 4 22.17 8.78 3.18
CA PHE A 4 22.36 10.22 2.98
C PHE A 4 23.46 10.57 1.96
N ALA A 5 24.41 9.67 1.71
CA ALA A 5 25.65 10.03 1.01
C ALA A 5 25.72 9.72 -0.50
N THR A 6 24.63 9.26 -1.11
CA THR A 6 24.61 9.03 -2.57
C THR A 6 23.54 9.89 -3.22
N ILE A 7 23.99 10.88 -3.99
CA ILE A 7 23.34 11.51 -5.17
C ILE A 7 21.84 11.82 -4.99
N GLU A 8 21.55 13.12 -4.82
CA GLU A 8 20.22 13.75 -4.89
C GLU A 8 19.05 12.92 -4.37
N VAL A 9 18.79 13.05 -3.06
CA VAL A 9 17.52 12.62 -2.49
C VAL A 9 16.40 13.37 -3.21
N SER A 10 15.53 12.62 -3.91
CA SER A 10 14.36 13.19 -4.59
C SER A 10 13.58 14.13 -3.67
N SER A 11 13.04 15.24 -4.21
CA SER A 11 12.25 16.21 -3.45
C SER A 11 10.98 15.62 -2.80
N SER A 12 10.56 14.45 -3.26
CA SER A 12 9.48 13.65 -2.67
C SER A 12 9.90 12.92 -1.39
N CYS A 13 11.19 12.68 -1.17
CA CYS A 13 11.71 12.01 0.02
C CYS A 13 11.94 13.02 1.16
N LEU A 14 11.71 12.60 2.40
CA LEU A 14 12.08 13.35 3.60
C LEU A 14 12.68 12.36 4.60
N PRO A 15 13.94 11.94 4.39
CA PRO A 15 14.57 10.90 5.18
C PRO A 15 14.64 11.29 6.66
N ILE A 16 14.26 10.36 7.54
CA ILE A 16 14.28 10.59 8.99
C ILE A 16 15.66 10.16 9.51
N PRO A 17 16.44 11.08 10.13
CA PRO A 17 17.74 10.73 10.67
C PRO A 17 17.59 9.83 11.89
N VAL A 18 18.43 8.79 11.97
CA VAL A 18 18.52 7.94 13.15
C VAL A 18 19.36 8.66 14.22
N PRO A 19 18.85 8.85 15.45
CA PRO A 19 19.63 9.43 16.55
C PRO A 19 20.87 8.60 16.88
N LYS A 20 21.92 9.23 17.44
CA LYS A 20 23.16 8.53 17.81
C LYS A 20 22.95 7.47 18.90
N ASP A 21 22.04 7.74 19.82
CA ASP A 21 21.73 6.89 20.98
C ASP A 21 20.47 6.03 20.75
N ASP A 22 20.12 5.74 19.49
CA ASP A 22 18.97 4.88 19.19
C ASP A 22 19.28 3.42 19.57
N PRO A 23 18.43 2.77 20.40
CA PRO A 23 18.70 1.42 20.90
C PRO A 23 18.46 0.31 19.87
N TYR A 24 17.78 0.60 18.75
CA TYR A 24 17.37 -0.40 17.76
C TYR A 24 18.03 -0.21 16.40
N PHE A 25 18.24 1.04 16.00
CA PHE A 25 18.80 1.38 14.69
C PHE A 25 20.20 1.94 14.84
N ASP A 26 21.19 1.22 14.31
CA ASP A 26 22.54 1.77 14.17
C ASP A 26 22.50 3.03 13.27
N PRO A 27 22.96 4.20 13.74
CA PRO A 27 23.01 5.42 12.96
C PRO A 27 23.94 5.34 11.74
N TYR A 28 24.82 4.33 11.66
CA TYR A 28 25.73 4.12 10.53
C TYR A 28 25.64 2.70 9.96
N VAL A 29 25.84 2.56 8.64
CA VAL A 29 25.97 1.27 7.95
C VAL A 29 27.04 1.42 6.87
N ASP A 30 28.08 0.57 6.92
CA ASP A 30 29.22 0.62 6.00
C ASP A 30 29.93 1.99 5.98
N GLY A 31 29.97 2.68 7.12
CA GLY A 31 30.54 4.03 7.25
C GLY A 31 29.61 5.17 6.80
N GLU A 32 28.41 4.86 6.32
CA GLU A 32 27.44 5.83 5.83
C GLU A 32 26.30 6.08 6.81
N GLN A 33 25.86 7.33 6.93
CA GLN A 33 24.73 7.67 7.81
C GLN A 33 23.44 7.00 7.32
N ARG A 34 22.80 6.22 8.20
CA ARG A 34 21.52 5.56 7.96
C ARG A 34 20.36 6.55 8.15
N CYS A 35 19.33 6.38 7.34
CA CYS A 35 18.00 6.96 7.57
C CYS A 35 16.91 5.90 7.63
N ILE A 36 15.83 6.26 8.32
CA ILE A 36 14.54 5.60 8.16
C ILE A 36 13.90 6.17 6.89
N ALA A 37 13.54 5.29 5.97
CA ALA A 37 12.96 5.68 4.68
C ALA A 37 11.58 6.33 4.89
N PHE A 38 11.40 7.52 4.33
CA PHE A 38 10.13 8.22 4.37
C PHE A 38 9.92 9.03 3.09
N VAL A 39 8.73 8.87 2.51
CA VAL A 39 8.28 9.58 1.31
C VAL A 39 7.13 10.49 1.71
N ARG A 40 7.20 11.76 1.31
CA ARG A 40 6.15 12.74 1.57
C ARG A 40 4.89 12.34 0.80
N SER A 41 3.73 12.48 1.44
CA SER A 41 2.44 12.34 0.75
C SER A 41 2.39 13.23 -0.49
N ALA A 42 1.90 12.69 -1.61
CA ALA A 42 1.90 13.40 -2.88
C ALA A 42 1.04 14.68 -2.83
N ASN A 43 1.46 15.69 -3.59
CA ASN A 43 0.79 16.98 -3.64
C ASN A 43 -0.44 16.88 -4.55
N GLY A 44 -1.63 17.21 -4.05
CA GLY A 44 -2.88 17.22 -4.82
C GLY A 44 -3.04 18.43 -5.73
N GLN A 45 -2.08 19.37 -5.71
CA GLN A 45 -2.09 20.59 -6.50
C GLN A 45 -0.85 20.68 -7.40
N HIS A 46 -1.03 21.12 -8.64
CA HIS A 46 0.05 21.20 -9.63
C HIS A 46 0.63 22.61 -9.84
N GLN A 47 -0.08 23.69 -9.48
CA GLN A 47 0.28 25.05 -9.91
C GLN A 47 0.30 26.10 -8.80
N LEU A 48 -0.83 26.40 -8.16
CA LEU A 48 -0.96 27.51 -7.21
C LEU A 48 -1.67 27.07 -5.93
N GLY A 49 -1.14 27.49 -4.76
CA GLY A 49 -1.72 27.21 -3.45
C GLY A 49 -0.71 26.66 -2.43
N HIS A 50 -1.13 26.60 -1.17
CA HIS A 50 -0.38 25.89 -0.13
C HIS A 50 -0.43 24.38 -0.40
N ARG A 51 0.70 23.68 -0.21
CA ARG A 51 0.79 22.22 -0.37
C ARG A 51 -0.34 21.52 0.40
N SER A 52 -1.12 20.70 -0.30
CA SER A 52 -2.20 19.88 0.26
C SER A 52 -2.13 18.47 -0.32
N GLN A 53 -2.48 17.47 0.47
CA GLN A 53 -2.56 16.07 0.05
C GLN A 53 -3.89 15.79 -0.64
N PHE A 54 -3.96 14.70 -1.40
CA PHE A 54 -5.22 14.21 -1.96
C PHE A 54 -5.69 12.93 -1.27
N ASN A 55 -6.99 12.66 -1.36
CA ASN A 55 -7.59 11.40 -0.95
C ASN A 55 -7.79 10.51 -2.19
N GLN A 56 -7.29 9.29 -2.16
CA GLN A 56 -7.49 8.29 -3.21
C GLN A 56 -8.80 7.51 -3.05
N LEU A 57 -9.40 7.56 -1.85
CA LEU A 57 -10.64 6.87 -1.54
C LEU A 57 -11.84 7.81 -1.62
N THR A 58 -13.04 7.23 -1.75
CA THR A 58 -14.28 7.97 -1.55
C THR A 58 -14.37 8.46 -0.10
N ALA A 59 -15.02 9.62 0.12
CA ALA A 59 -15.16 10.19 1.45
C ALA A 59 -16.35 9.60 2.26
N TYR A 60 -17.14 8.73 1.63
CA TYR A 60 -18.40 8.22 2.17
C TYR A 60 -18.22 6.85 2.84
N ILE A 61 -19.19 6.48 3.67
CA ILE A 61 -19.31 5.10 4.19
C ILE A 61 -20.12 4.31 3.17
N ASP A 62 -19.51 3.99 2.03
CA ASP A 62 -20.13 3.36 0.87
C ASP A 62 -19.57 1.96 0.55
N GLY A 63 -18.63 1.48 1.35
CA GLY A 63 -17.96 0.21 1.13
C GLY A 63 -16.89 0.25 0.03
N SER A 64 -16.37 1.41 -0.35
CA SER A 64 -15.27 1.55 -1.33
C SER A 64 -14.03 0.70 -1.00
N VAL A 65 -13.77 0.41 0.27
CA VAL A 65 -12.71 -0.54 0.69
C VAL A 65 -12.93 -1.96 0.16
N LEU A 66 -14.18 -2.33 -0.12
CA LEU A 66 -14.56 -3.60 -0.75
C LEU A 66 -14.78 -3.45 -2.25
N TYR A 67 -15.38 -2.33 -2.69
CA TYR A 67 -15.90 -2.17 -4.05
C TYR A 67 -15.04 -1.33 -4.99
N GLY A 68 -13.96 -0.70 -4.50
CA GLY A 68 -13.13 0.22 -5.26
C GLY A 68 -13.58 1.67 -5.14
N SER A 69 -12.65 2.60 -5.30
CA SER A 69 -12.93 4.05 -5.37
C SER A 69 -12.93 4.58 -6.79
N THR A 70 -12.47 3.76 -7.75
CA THR A 70 -12.51 4.03 -9.19
C THR A 70 -13.25 2.93 -9.94
N ALA A 71 -13.74 3.24 -11.15
CA ALA A 71 -14.37 2.24 -12.02
C ALA A 71 -13.40 1.09 -12.37
N CYS A 72 -12.13 1.41 -12.62
CA CYS A 72 -11.11 0.40 -12.92
C CYS A 72 -10.89 -0.58 -11.77
N GLU A 73 -10.81 -0.09 -10.53
CA GLU A 73 -10.70 -0.94 -9.34
C GLU A 73 -11.94 -1.82 -9.17
N ALA A 74 -13.13 -1.22 -9.31
CA ALA A 74 -14.40 -1.94 -9.19
C ALA A 74 -14.53 -3.05 -10.25
N ASP A 75 -14.15 -2.78 -11.49
CA ASP A 75 -14.21 -3.78 -12.57
C ASP A 75 -13.17 -4.88 -12.37
N ALA A 76 -11.98 -4.55 -11.83
CA ALA A 76 -10.92 -5.52 -11.58
C ALA A 76 -11.31 -6.60 -10.55
N ILE A 77 -12.18 -6.26 -9.60
CA ILE A 77 -12.64 -7.17 -8.53
C ILE A 77 -13.99 -7.84 -8.83
N ARG A 78 -14.71 -7.42 -9.87
CA ARG A 78 -16.01 -8.01 -10.23
C ARG A 78 -15.85 -9.28 -11.05
N LEU A 79 -16.69 -10.28 -10.76
CA LEU A 79 -16.72 -11.52 -11.55
C LEU A 79 -17.35 -11.29 -12.94
N GLY A 80 -18.15 -10.24 -13.09
CA GLY A 80 -18.91 -9.95 -14.31
C GLY A 80 -20.17 -10.81 -14.49
N TYR A 81 -20.41 -11.76 -13.59
CA TYR A 81 -21.57 -12.67 -13.65
C TYR A 81 -22.29 -12.74 -12.30
N GLY A 82 -23.64 -12.74 -12.36
CA GLY A 82 -24.49 -12.92 -11.17
C GLY A 82 -24.36 -11.85 -10.09
N GLY A 83 -23.81 -10.67 -10.42
CA GLY A 83 -23.60 -9.57 -9.46
C GLY A 83 -22.52 -9.85 -8.42
N ARG A 84 -21.64 -10.84 -8.64
CA ARG A 84 -20.66 -11.29 -7.66
C ARG A 84 -19.29 -10.60 -7.82
N LEU A 85 -18.55 -10.55 -6.72
CA LEU A 85 -17.11 -10.29 -6.72
C LEU A 85 -16.35 -11.57 -7.11
N ARG A 86 -15.12 -11.38 -7.60
CA ARG A 86 -14.16 -12.47 -7.84
C ARG A 86 -13.75 -13.04 -6.50
N THR A 87 -13.48 -14.34 -6.49
CA THR A 87 -12.93 -15.05 -5.34
C THR A 87 -11.82 -15.97 -5.83
N LEU A 88 -10.83 -16.23 -4.99
CA LEU A 88 -9.83 -17.25 -5.28
C LEU A 88 -10.47 -18.64 -5.21
N SER A 89 -10.30 -19.42 -6.28
CA SER A 89 -10.68 -20.83 -6.31
C SER A 89 -9.63 -21.64 -5.55
N SER A 90 -9.82 -21.82 -4.25
CA SER A 90 -8.94 -22.62 -3.39
C SER A 90 -9.73 -23.65 -2.57
N SER A 91 -9.02 -24.53 -1.86
CA SER A 91 -9.63 -25.45 -0.87
C SER A 91 -10.41 -24.71 0.22
N ILE A 92 -10.05 -23.45 0.48
CA ILE A 92 -10.79 -22.53 1.32
C ILE A 92 -11.71 -21.69 0.43
N SER A 93 -13.01 -21.89 0.58
CA SER A 93 -14.01 -21.14 -0.17
C SER A 93 -14.06 -19.68 0.28
N GLY A 94 -14.12 -18.75 -0.68
CA GLY A 94 -14.44 -17.35 -0.42
C GLY A 94 -13.26 -16.44 -0.10
N LEU A 95 -12.01 -16.89 -0.29
CA LEU A 95 -10.86 -15.99 -0.20
C LEU A 95 -10.89 -14.92 -1.29
N LEU A 96 -10.31 -13.76 -0.98
CA LEU A 96 -10.11 -12.67 -1.93
C LEU A 96 -9.26 -13.12 -3.14
N PRO A 97 -9.47 -12.53 -4.33
CA PRO A 97 -8.59 -12.77 -5.47
C PRO A 97 -7.16 -12.31 -5.14
N GLN A 98 -6.16 -12.84 -5.85
CA GLN A 98 -4.76 -12.43 -5.69
C GLN A 98 -4.39 -11.34 -6.70
N ALA A 99 -3.62 -10.36 -6.24
CA ALA A 99 -3.04 -9.31 -7.07
C ALA A 99 -1.80 -9.82 -7.82
N THR A 100 -1.63 -9.41 -9.08
CA THR A 100 -0.50 -9.85 -9.93
C THR A 100 0.62 -8.81 -10.02
N ASP A 101 0.35 -7.57 -9.63
CA ASP A 101 1.23 -6.41 -9.78
C ASP A 101 1.71 -5.82 -8.45
N GLN A 102 1.17 -6.30 -7.32
CA GLN A 102 1.57 -5.85 -5.98
C GLN A 102 2.82 -6.57 -5.47
N ARG A 103 3.84 -5.78 -5.12
CA ARG A 103 5.13 -6.26 -4.59
C ARG A 103 5.26 -6.12 -3.06
N ALA A 104 4.23 -5.61 -2.40
CA ALA A 104 4.28 -5.33 -0.96
C ALA A 104 4.37 -6.60 -0.10
N CYS A 105 3.77 -7.70 -0.56
CA CYS A 105 3.83 -8.99 0.13
C CYS A 105 5.13 -9.70 -0.19
N GLN A 106 5.98 -9.86 0.82
CA GLN A 106 7.27 -10.54 0.70
C GLN A 106 7.15 -12.04 0.40
N SER A 107 5.96 -12.61 0.59
CA SER A 107 5.63 -13.99 0.29
C SER A 107 5.41 -14.27 -1.21
N ALA A 108 5.41 -13.24 -2.06
CA ALA A 108 5.37 -13.43 -3.51
C ALA A 108 6.68 -14.10 -4.01
N PRO A 109 6.63 -15.01 -5.01
CA PRO A 109 5.46 -15.34 -5.81
C PRO A 109 4.57 -16.46 -5.24
N GLU A 110 4.98 -17.15 -4.17
CA GLU A 110 4.26 -18.31 -3.63
C GLU A 110 2.89 -17.92 -3.05
N PHE A 111 2.84 -16.84 -2.27
CA PHE A 111 1.60 -16.23 -1.76
C PHE A 111 1.58 -14.73 -2.09
N PRO A 112 1.05 -14.34 -3.27
CA PRO A 112 0.88 -12.94 -3.62
C PRO A 112 -0.09 -12.21 -2.69
N CYS A 113 -0.05 -10.87 -2.71
CA CYS A 113 -1.04 -10.07 -2.00
C CYS A 113 -2.46 -10.37 -2.49
N PHE A 114 -3.44 -10.20 -1.59
CA PHE A 114 -4.85 -10.17 -1.96
C PHE A 114 -5.22 -8.85 -2.65
N LEU A 115 -6.24 -8.92 -3.48
CA LEU A 115 -6.86 -7.82 -4.20
C LEU A 115 -8.25 -7.55 -3.64
N SER A 116 -8.54 -6.28 -3.37
CA SER A 116 -9.83 -5.76 -2.89
C SER A 116 -10.05 -4.35 -3.44
N GLY A 117 -11.05 -3.62 -2.92
CA GLY A 117 -11.32 -2.23 -3.29
C GLY A 117 -10.26 -1.23 -2.83
N GLU A 118 -9.28 -1.67 -2.04
CA GLU A 118 -8.11 -0.89 -1.66
C GLU A 118 -6.82 -1.73 -1.67
N GLU A 119 -5.67 -1.05 -1.73
CA GLU A 119 -4.36 -1.71 -1.84
C GLU A 119 -3.85 -2.33 -0.53
N ARG A 120 -4.34 -1.88 0.62
CA ARG A 120 -3.79 -2.23 1.95
C ARG A 120 -4.40 -3.48 2.57
N VAL A 121 -5.25 -4.18 1.83
CA VAL A 121 -5.96 -5.38 2.31
C VAL A 121 -5.05 -6.48 2.84
N SER A 122 -3.78 -6.49 2.41
CA SER A 122 -2.75 -7.46 2.82
C SER A 122 -1.72 -6.92 3.81
N GLN A 123 -1.96 -5.75 4.43
CA GLN A 123 -1.00 -5.17 5.39
C GLN A 123 -0.79 -6.09 6.61
N HIS A 124 -1.87 -6.64 7.15
CA HIS A 124 -1.81 -7.67 8.18
C HIS A 124 -3.05 -8.58 8.12
N PRO A 125 -2.97 -9.84 8.60
CA PRO A 125 -4.03 -10.83 8.41
C PRO A 125 -5.40 -10.40 8.95
N ALA A 126 -5.43 -9.67 10.07
CA ALA A 126 -6.70 -9.21 10.64
C ALA A 126 -7.49 -8.26 9.73
N ILE A 127 -6.84 -7.41 8.92
CA ILE A 127 -7.56 -6.60 7.90
C ILE A 127 -8.10 -7.54 6.82
N THR A 128 -7.27 -8.46 6.31
CA THR A 128 -7.69 -9.40 5.27
C THR A 128 -8.94 -10.19 5.67
N VAL A 129 -9.03 -10.64 6.93
CA VAL A 129 -10.21 -11.35 7.45
C VAL A 129 -11.46 -10.48 7.38
N LEU A 130 -11.37 -9.20 7.75
CA LEU A 130 -12.51 -8.27 7.67
C LEU A 130 -12.99 -8.08 6.23
N HIS A 131 -12.08 -8.04 5.25
CA HIS A 131 -12.43 -7.93 3.83
C HIS A 131 -12.96 -9.24 3.22
N THR A 132 -12.69 -10.39 3.87
CA THR A 132 -13.12 -11.73 3.41
C THR A 132 -14.46 -12.14 4.04
N CYS A 133 -14.85 -11.50 5.14
CA CYS A 133 -16.00 -11.93 5.94
C CYS A 133 -17.32 -11.81 5.17
N LYS A 134 -18.18 -12.81 5.35
CA LYS A 134 -19.55 -12.87 4.83
C LYS A 134 -20.54 -12.52 5.93
#